data_AF-A0A7V5NW69-F1
#
_entry.id   AF-A0A7V5NW69-F1
#
_cell.length_a   1.000
_cell.length_b   1.000
_cell.length_c   1.000
_cell.angle_alpha   90.00
_cell.angle_beta   90.00
_cell.angle_gamma   90.00
#
_symmetry.space_group_name_H-M   'P 1'
#
loop_
_entity.id
_entity.type
_entity.pdbx_description
1 polymer ?
#
loop_
_entity_poly.entity_id
_entity_poly.type
_entity_poly.pdbx_seq_one_letter_code
_entity_poly.pdbx_strand_id
1 'polypeptide(L)'
;MTLDLTSAKDRRQARRELIWGDHGFLRLWFHNQHHIGGGMYRANQPSPKRIARLAKDGIRTIINLRGESEKGYYLLEREACAQHGIELVDFRMYSRDTPKKDAIHGLKDLFKQIEYPALMHCKSGADRTGIAGVLYKHFHLGVPIA
;
A
#
# COMPACT_ATOMS: atom_id res chain seq x y z
N MET A 1 -2.80 4.24 -22.50
CA MET A 1 -4.13 4.86 -22.34
C MET A 1 -4.56 4.57 -20.92
N THR A 2 -4.63 5.60 -20.10
CA THR A 2 -5.10 5.52 -18.72
C THR A 2 -6.59 5.17 -18.72
N LEU A 3 -7.01 4.23 -17.87
CA LEU A 3 -8.42 3.82 -17.77
C LEU A 3 -9.27 4.91 -17.11
N ASP A 4 -10.45 5.20 -17.66
CA ASP A 4 -11.43 6.09 -17.03
C ASP A 4 -12.43 5.29 -16.18
N LEU A 5 -12.34 5.39 -14.86
CA LEU A 5 -13.21 4.65 -13.94
C LEU A 5 -14.68 5.10 -13.96
N THR A 6 -15.02 6.24 -14.57
CA THR A 6 -16.42 6.65 -14.76
C THR A 6 -17.11 5.84 -15.85
N SER A 7 -16.36 5.35 -16.84
CA SER A 7 -16.86 4.47 -17.89
C SER A 7 -17.07 3.04 -17.38
N ALA A 8 -18.25 2.47 -17.63
CA ALA A 8 -18.57 1.10 -17.25
C ALA A 8 -17.63 0.06 -17.90
N LYS A 9 -17.17 0.32 -19.13
CA LYS A 9 -16.25 -0.56 -19.85
C LYS A 9 -14.87 -0.59 -19.18
N ASP A 10 -14.32 0.59 -18.92
CA ASP A 10 -12.98 0.75 -18.35
C ASP A 10 -12.94 0.32 -16.88
N ARG A 11 -14.02 0.55 -16.12
CA ARG A 11 -14.17 0.00 -14.78
C ARG A 11 -14.20 -1.53 -14.77
N ARG A 12 -14.87 -2.18 -15.73
CA ARG A 12 -14.83 -3.64 -15.87
C ARG A 12 -13.41 -4.12 -16.21
N GLN A 13 -12.71 -3.41 -17.10
CA GLN A 13 -11.32 -3.70 -17.42
C GLN A 13 -10.41 -3.56 -16.20
N ALA A 14 -10.53 -2.47 -15.44
CA ALA A 14 -9.76 -2.24 -14.22
C ALA A 14 -9.97 -3.35 -13.18
N ARG A 15 -11.22 -3.80 -13.00
CA ARG A 15 -11.56 -4.93 -12.12
C ARG A 15 -10.94 -6.23 -12.62
N ARG A 16 -10.98 -6.49 -13.94
CA ARG A 16 -10.35 -7.67 -14.53
C ARG A 16 -8.84 -7.66 -14.32
N GLU A 17 -8.20 -6.50 -14.48
CA GLU A 17 -6.77 -6.33 -14.21
C GLU A 17 -6.43 -6.56 -12.75
N LEU A 18 -7.20 -6.00 -11.81
CA LEU A 18 -6.99 -6.23 -10.37
C LEU A 18 -7.13 -7.70 -10.00
N ILE A 19 -8.22 -8.34 -10.43
CA ILE A 19 -8.56 -9.71 -10.03
C ILE A 19 -7.65 -10.71 -10.72
N TRP A 20 -7.58 -10.70 -12.05
CA TRP A 20 -6.88 -11.72 -12.82
C TRP A 20 -5.43 -11.34 -13.12
N GLY A 21 -5.19 -10.13 -13.66
CA GLY A 21 -3.84 -9.72 -14.05
C GLY A 21 -2.89 -9.57 -12.86
N ASP A 22 -3.34 -8.89 -11.81
CA ASP A 22 -2.56 -8.69 -10.58
C ASP A 22 -2.78 -9.78 -9.54
N HIS A 23 -3.55 -10.82 -9.87
CA HIS A 23 -3.83 -11.97 -8.99
C HIS A 23 -4.55 -11.57 -7.69
N GLY A 24 -5.41 -10.55 -7.77
CA GLY A 24 -6.23 -10.09 -6.65
C GLY A 24 -7.14 -11.16 -6.06
N PHE A 25 -7.48 -12.20 -6.81
CA PHE A 25 -8.25 -13.34 -6.29
C PHE A 25 -7.56 -14.03 -5.11
N LEU A 26 -6.22 -14.12 -5.09
CA LEU A 26 -5.46 -14.70 -3.98
C LEU A 26 -5.61 -13.86 -2.69
N ARG A 27 -5.82 -12.55 -2.86
CA ARG A 27 -5.91 -11.59 -1.76
C ARG A 27 -7.32 -11.44 -1.18
N LEU A 28 -8.29 -12.20 -1.71
CA LEU A 28 -9.64 -12.26 -1.14
C LEU A 28 -9.65 -13.04 0.19
N TRP A 29 -8.78 -14.05 0.33
CA TRP A 29 -8.73 -14.91 1.50
C TRP A 29 -7.49 -14.67 2.37
N PHE A 30 -6.40 -14.21 1.77
CA PHE A 30 -5.14 -13.97 2.46
C PHE A 30 -4.71 -12.51 2.29
N HIS A 31 -4.66 -11.73 3.39
CA HIS A 31 -4.30 -10.31 3.36
C HIS A 31 -2.83 -10.03 3.70
N ASN A 32 -2.10 -11.03 4.20
CA ASN A 32 -0.75 -10.86 4.75
C ASN A 32 -0.62 -9.66 5.72
N GLN A 33 -1.68 -9.37 6.49
CA GLN A 33 -1.77 -8.18 7.32
C GLN A 33 -1.19 -8.45 8.70
N HIS A 34 -0.19 -7.67 9.11
CA HIS A 34 0.48 -7.80 10.40
C HIS A 34 0.70 -6.42 11.02
N HIS A 35 0.34 -6.25 12.29
CA HIS A 35 0.71 -5.05 13.06
C HIS A 35 2.20 -5.14 13.41
N ILE A 36 2.96 -4.07 13.13
CA ILE A 36 4.41 -4.04 13.36
C ILE A 36 4.83 -3.08 14.48
N GLY A 37 3.87 -2.53 15.23
CA GLY A 37 4.09 -1.59 16.33
C GLY A 37 3.76 -0.15 15.95
N GLY A 38 3.55 0.72 16.94
CA GLY A 38 3.33 2.16 16.77
C GLY A 38 2.18 2.55 15.82
N GLY A 39 1.16 1.70 15.69
CA GLY A 39 0.03 1.93 14.80
C GLY A 39 0.31 1.65 13.31
N MET A 40 1.45 1.04 12.97
CA MET A 40 1.76 0.64 11.60
C MET A 40 1.39 -0.82 11.33
N TYR A 41 0.78 -1.05 10.17
CA TYR A 41 0.51 -2.38 9.63
C TYR A 41 1.27 -2.58 8.33
N ARG A 42 1.71 -3.81 8.06
CA ARG A 42 2.13 -4.24 6.72
C ARG A 42 1.09 -5.19 6.15
N ALA A 43 0.81 -5.11 4.85
CA ALA A 43 -0.12 -6.02 4.18
C ALA A 43 0.22 -6.22 2.70
N ASN A 44 -0.51 -7.13 2.05
CA ASN A 44 -0.60 -7.14 0.59
C ASN A 44 -1.55 -6.05 0.09
N GLN A 45 -1.59 -5.81 -1.22
CA GLN A 45 -2.39 -4.72 -1.76
C GLN A 45 -3.89 -4.95 -1.47
N PRO A 46 -4.56 -4.01 -0.78
CA PRO A 46 -5.96 -4.13 -0.46
C PRO A 46 -6.85 -3.94 -1.70
N SER A 47 -7.97 -4.66 -1.74
CA SER A 47 -9.04 -4.36 -2.70
C SER A 47 -9.85 -3.14 -2.24
N PRO A 48 -10.65 -2.50 -3.11
CA PRO A 48 -11.54 -1.41 -2.71
C PRO A 48 -12.45 -1.74 -1.52
N LYS A 49 -13.01 -2.96 -1.49
CA LYS A 49 -13.81 -3.44 -0.36
C LYS A 49 -12.99 -3.54 0.93
N ARG A 50 -11.72 -3.92 0.82
CA ARG A 50 -10.80 -3.99 1.98
C ARG A 50 -10.43 -2.60 2.47
N ILE A 51 -10.19 -1.64 1.58
CA ILE A 51 -9.93 -0.24 1.93
C ILE A 51 -11.11 0.34 2.73
N ALA A 52 -12.34 0.08 2.29
CA ALA A 52 -13.55 0.45 3.05
C ALA A 52 -13.58 -0.12 4.47
N ARG A 53 -13.06 -1.35 4.65
CA ARG A 53 -12.96 -1.97 5.98
C ARG A 53 -11.83 -1.36 6.81
N LEU A 54 -10.66 -1.13 6.20
CA LEU A 54 -9.52 -0.48 6.86
C LEU A 54 -9.89 0.91 7.38
N ALA A 55 -10.68 1.68 6.62
CA ALA A 55 -11.21 2.98 7.06
C ALA A 55 -12.09 2.83 8.31
N LYS A 56 -12.99 1.84 8.33
CA LYS A 56 -13.83 1.51 9.51
C LYS A 56 -13.00 1.04 10.70
N ASP A 57 -11.87 0.38 10.45
CA ASP A 57 -10.92 -0.05 11.47
C ASP A 57 -9.99 1.11 11.92
N GLY A 58 -10.16 2.32 11.38
CA GLY A 58 -9.48 3.55 11.81
C GLY A 58 -8.15 3.85 11.11
N ILE A 59 -7.82 3.15 10.02
CA ILE A 59 -6.62 3.46 9.22
C ILE A 59 -6.80 4.83 8.55
N ARG A 60 -5.80 5.69 8.70
CA ARG A 60 -5.79 7.06 8.19
C ARG A 60 -4.93 7.22 6.94
N THR A 61 -3.79 6.54 6.90
CA THR A 61 -2.86 6.58 5.77
C THR A 61 -2.57 5.18 5.22
N ILE A 62 -2.57 5.04 3.90
CA ILE A 62 -2.06 3.86 3.19
C ILE A 62 -0.80 4.25 2.40
N ILE A 63 0.31 3.55 2.63
CA ILE A 63 1.56 3.74 1.88
C ILE A 63 1.64 2.69 0.77
N ASN A 64 1.56 3.15 -0.48
CA ASN A 64 1.74 2.32 -1.65
C ASN A 64 3.22 2.22 -2.02
N LEU A 65 3.87 1.14 -1.55
CA LEU A 65 5.27 0.86 -1.91
C LEU A 65 5.42 0.36 -3.35
N ARG A 66 4.30 0.08 -4.04
CA ARG A 66 4.35 -0.18 -5.46
C ARG A 66 4.57 1.09 -6.24
N GLY A 67 4.20 2.28 -5.75
CA GLY A 67 4.19 3.53 -6.50
C GLY A 67 3.09 3.63 -7.55
N GLU A 68 2.97 4.82 -8.15
CA GLU A 68 1.94 5.14 -9.14
C GLU A 68 1.92 4.19 -10.34
N SER A 69 0.72 4.00 -10.91
CA SER A 69 0.52 3.14 -12.07
C SER A 69 -0.74 3.52 -12.85
N GLU A 70 -0.75 3.34 -14.16
CA GLU A 70 -2.00 3.46 -14.94
C GLU A 70 -2.91 2.21 -14.84
N LYS A 71 -2.49 1.20 -14.08
CA LYS A 71 -3.16 -0.10 -14.00
C LYS A 71 -4.39 -0.06 -13.11
N GLY A 72 -5.36 -0.91 -13.44
CA GLY A 72 -6.64 -0.97 -12.74
C GLY A 72 -6.54 -1.17 -11.22
N TYR A 73 -5.57 -1.97 -10.75
CA TYR A 73 -5.37 -2.18 -9.31
C TYR A 73 -5.08 -0.88 -8.55
N TYR A 74 -4.28 0.02 -9.14
CA TYR A 74 -3.89 1.27 -8.51
C TYR A 74 -5.00 2.30 -8.62
N LEU A 75 -5.60 2.43 -9.82
CA LEU A 75 -6.68 3.39 -10.03
C LEU A 75 -7.87 3.12 -9.09
N LEU A 76 -8.21 1.84 -8.89
CA LEU A 76 -9.26 1.42 -7.96
C LEU A 76 -8.89 1.65 -6.49
N GLU A 77 -7.62 1.48 -6.13
CA GLU A 77 -7.11 1.76 -4.78
C GLU A 77 -7.17 3.26 -4.48
N ARG A 78 -6.65 4.10 -5.38
CA ARG A 78 -6.71 5.56 -5.27
C ARG A 78 -8.14 6.08 -5.14
N GLU A 79 -9.05 5.59 -5.99
CA GLU A 79 -10.48 5.93 -5.90
C GLU A 79 -11.06 5.53 -4.53
N ALA A 80 -10.79 4.31 -4.07
CA ALA A 80 -11.33 3.82 -2.80
C ALA A 80 -10.76 4.57 -1.59
N CYS A 81 -9.47 4.92 -1.59
CA CYS A 81 -8.87 5.73 -0.54
C CYS A 81 -9.54 7.10 -0.46
N ALA A 82 -9.70 7.78 -1.61
CA ALA A 82 -10.38 9.07 -1.69
C ALA A 82 -11.84 9.00 -1.20
N GLN A 83 -12.57 7.95 -1.58
CA GLN A 83 -13.96 7.74 -1.13
C GLN A 83 -14.11 7.53 0.38
N HIS A 84 -13.07 7.01 1.04
CA HIS A 84 -13.11 6.65 2.45
C HIS A 84 -12.27 7.56 3.35
N GLY A 85 -11.77 8.69 2.82
CA GLY A 85 -10.98 9.65 3.58
C GLY A 85 -9.64 9.09 4.06
N ILE A 86 -9.10 8.08 3.35
CA ILE A 86 -7.75 7.56 3.61
C ILE A 86 -6.78 8.31 2.71
N GLU A 87 -5.73 8.85 3.30
CA GLU A 87 -4.60 9.40 2.55
C GLU A 87 -3.82 8.26 1.88
N LEU A 88 -3.72 8.29 0.55
CA LEU A 88 -2.86 7.37 -0.20
C LEU A 88 -1.52 8.05 -0.50
N VAL A 89 -0.44 7.56 0.10
CA VAL A 89 0.90 8.06 -0.15
C VAL A 89 1.66 7.09 -1.05
N ASP A 90 1.99 7.56 -2.25
CA ASP A 90 2.78 6.81 -3.22
C ASP A 90 4.28 6.94 -2.92
N PHE A 91 4.93 5.83 -2.53
CA PHE A 91 6.37 5.79 -2.26
C PHE A 91 7.00 4.60 -2.98
N ARG A 92 7.44 4.78 -4.23
CA ARG A 92 7.91 3.64 -5.05
C ARG A 92 9.19 3.01 -4.47
N MET A 93 9.09 1.74 -4.11
CA MET A 93 10.24 0.86 -3.89
C MET A 93 10.27 -0.24 -4.96
N TYR A 94 11.47 -0.72 -5.27
CA TYR A 94 11.70 -1.87 -6.14
C TYR A 94 11.92 -3.12 -5.29
N SER A 95 11.34 -4.26 -5.71
CA SER A 95 11.40 -5.49 -4.92
C SER A 95 12.67 -6.31 -5.13
N ARG A 96 13.43 -6.03 -6.19
CA ARG A 96 14.61 -6.80 -6.60
C ARG A 96 15.91 -5.99 -6.56
N ASP A 97 15.84 -4.76 -6.06
CA ASP A 97 16.98 -3.85 -5.97
C ASP A 97 17.16 -3.41 -4.52
N THR A 98 18.42 -3.20 -4.13
CA THR A 98 18.73 -2.57 -2.85
C THR A 98 18.21 -1.13 -2.84
N PRO A 99 17.45 -0.70 -1.80
CA PRO A 99 17.03 0.68 -1.70
C PRO A 99 18.22 1.63 -1.74
N LYS A 100 18.15 2.65 -2.61
CA LYS A 100 19.13 3.73 -2.64
C LYS A 100 19.06 4.53 -1.33
N LYS A 101 20.18 5.18 -0.96
CA LYS A 101 20.27 6.04 0.23
C LYS A 101 19.13 7.04 0.32
N ASP A 102 18.77 7.68 -0.79
CA ASP A 102 17.68 8.67 -0.82
C ASP A 102 16.31 8.05 -0.52
N ALA A 103 16.07 6.82 -0.97
CA ALA A 103 14.83 6.11 -0.64
C ALA A 103 14.75 5.74 0.85
N ILE A 104 15.89 5.42 1.47
CA ILE A 104 15.96 5.13 2.91
C ILE A 104 15.66 6.40 3.72
N HIS A 105 16.29 7.53 3.36
CA HIS A 105 15.99 8.82 4.00
C HIS A 105 14.55 9.27 3.74
N GLY A 106 14.04 9.08 2.52
CA GLY A 106 12.65 9.37 2.18
C GLY A 106 11.65 8.59 3.04
N LEU A 107 11.90 7.30 3.31
CA LEU A 107 11.07 6.52 4.25
C LEU A 107 11.15 7.08 5.67
N LYS A 108 12.36 7.41 6.14
CA LYS A 108 12.56 8.00 7.47
C LYS A 108 11.74 9.28 7.64
N ASP A 109 11.72 10.16 6.64
CA ASP A 109 10.99 11.41 6.71
C ASP A 109 9.48 11.17 6.55
N LEU A 110 9.08 10.27 5.65
CA LEU A 110 7.69 9.86 5.49
C LEU A 110 7.07 9.37 6.81
N PHE A 111 7.76 8.50 7.55
CA PHE A 111 7.27 7.97 8.83
C PHE A 111 7.10 9.02 9.93
N LYS A 112 7.62 10.24 9.75
CA LYS A 112 7.41 11.35 10.69
C LYS A 112 6.22 12.24 10.29
N GLN A 113 5.82 12.20 9.01
CA GLN A 113 4.87 13.15 8.43
C GLN A 113 3.47 12.57 8.32
N ILE A 114 3.33 11.25 8.12
CA ILE A 114 2.03 10.60 7.93
C ILE A 114 1.19 10.55 9.21
N GLU A 115 -0.11 10.35 9.04
CA GLU A 115 -1.01 10.05 10.14
C GLU A 115 -1.08 8.54 10.44
N TYR A 116 -1.17 8.21 11.74
CA TYR A 116 -1.35 6.84 12.23
C TYR A 116 -2.77 6.68 12.83
N PRO A 117 -3.38 5.48 12.82
CA PRO A 117 -2.86 4.21 12.32
C PRO A 117 -2.68 4.17 10.79
N ALA A 118 -1.59 3.55 10.33
CA ALA A 118 -1.20 3.50 8.92
C ALA A 118 -0.98 2.07 8.43
N LEU A 119 -1.13 1.85 7.13
CA LEU A 119 -0.87 0.55 6.49
C LEU A 119 0.05 0.73 5.28
N MET A 120 1.21 0.08 5.30
CA MET A 120 2.06 -0.04 4.11
C MET A 120 1.76 -1.33 3.35
N HIS A 121 1.72 -1.25 2.02
CA HIS A 121 1.54 -2.44 1.20
C HIS A 121 2.49 -2.47 0.00
N CYS A 122 2.66 -3.67 -0.53
CA CYS A 122 3.19 -3.88 -1.87
C CYS A 122 2.24 -4.78 -2.66
N LYS A 123 2.72 -5.63 -3.57
CA LYS A 123 1.83 -6.61 -4.23
C LYS A 123 1.37 -7.70 -3.26
N SER A 124 2.33 -8.39 -2.63
CA SER A 124 2.10 -9.57 -1.78
C SER A 124 2.35 -9.33 -0.29
N GLY A 125 2.84 -8.14 0.11
CA GLY A 125 3.15 -7.83 1.50
C GLY A 125 4.41 -8.51 2.06
N ALA A 126 5.31 -8.97 1.17
CA ALA A 126 6.55 -9.64 1.52
C ALA A 126 7.76 -8.69 1.39
N ASP A 127 8.37 -8.60 0.21
CA ASP A 127 9.70 -8.00 0.02
C ASP A 127 9.77 -6.51 0.41
N ARG A 128 9.06 -5.63 -0.32
CA ARG A 128 9.14 -4.17 -0.13
C ARG A 128 8.65 -3.73 1.25
N THR A 129 7.53 -4.32 1.69
CA THR A 129 6.96 -4.09 3.02
C THR A 129 7.81 -4.69 4.14
N GLY A 130 8.60 -5.73 3.86
CA GLY A 130 9.55 -6.30 4.79
C GLY A 130 10.69 -5.33 5.07
N ILE A 131 11.33 -4.84 4.00
CA ILE A 131 12.40 -3.84 4.08
C ILE A 131 11.87 -2.55 4.73
N ALA A 132 10.77 -1.99 4.23
CA ALA A 132 10.18 -0.78 4.80
C ALA A 132 9.72 -0.98 6.24
N GLY A 133 9.24 -2.17 6.60
CA GLY A 133 8.85 -2.51 7.97
C GLY A 133 10.03 -2.52 8.95
N VAL A 134 11.19 -3.05 8.55
CA VAL A 134 12.42 -2.98 9.36
C VAL A 134 12.87 -1.53 9.51
N LEU A 135 12.89 -0.75 8.42
CA LEU A 135 13.26 0.66 8.45
C LEU A 135 12.28 1.49 9.32
N TYR A 136 10.98 1.18 9.30
CA TYR A 136 10.00 1.78 10.19
C TYR A 136 10.33 1.49 11.66
N LYS A 137 10.54 0.22 12.01
CA LYS A 137 10.93 -0.15 13.38
C LYS A 137 12.19 0.56 13.83
N HIS A 138 13.17 0.68 12.94
CA HIS A 138 14.42 1.37 13.27
C HIS A 138 14.24 2.88 13.45
N PHE A 139 13.68 3.56 12.44
CA PHE A 139 13.62 5.02 12.44
C PHE A 139 12.52 5.61 13.31
N HIS A 140 11.38 4.93 13.44
CA HIS A 140 10.21 5.44 14.15
C HIS A 140 10.08 4.84 15.56
N LEU A 141 10.41 3.56 15.75
CA LEU A 141 10.33 2.90 17.06
C LEU A 141 11.68 2.81 17.79
N GLY A 142 12.79 3.22 17.15
CA GLY A 142 14.12 3.20 17.76
C GLY A 142 14.71 1.79 17.95
N VAL A 143 14.17 0.78 17.26
CA VAL A 143 14.68 -0.60 17.36
C VAL A 143 16.03 -0.70 16.65
N PRO A 144 17.09 -1.26 17.27
CA PRO A 144 18.38 -1.43 16.60
C PRO A 144 18.29 -2.44 15.45
N ILE A 145 19.12 -2.25 14.43
CA ILE A 145 19.36 -3.24 13.37
C ILE A 145 20.58 -4.04 13.84
N ALA A 146 20.36 -5.31 14.18
CA ALA A 146 21.42 -6.25 14.56
C ALA A 146 21.89 -7.06 13.35
#